data_AF-A0A564YGM3-F1
#
_entry.id   AF-A0A564YGM3-F1
#
_cell.length_a   1.000
_cell.length_b   1.000
_cell.length_c   1.000
_cell.angle_alpha   90.00
_cell.angle_beta   90.00
_cell.angle_gamma   90.00
#
_symmetry.space_group_name_H-M   'P 1'
#
loop_
_entity.id
_entity.type
_entity.pdbx_description
1 polymer ?
#
loop_
_entity_poly.entity_id
_entity_poly.type
_entity_poly.pdbx_seq_one_letter_code
_entity_poly.pdbx_strand_id
1 'polypeptide(L)'
;VDHKVEFLSSTNKNIAIVPFFDFFNHSSNVSVCIDVKDGIMYLKTNSKYRSGEQVFINYGKHDNLFLLCEYGFCMADLGNPCDAVYPTYNDLLSFGNPYKLNSILSILQLSISENGDTTWKAVCISSEGPSYYLVLILYSLFSERNEIPSVNILFSLDETNRTLSVERGLRKLRNRLLEETKTSLRLLDTLKDGHPFIDLTKCLLNSRIALLNHFN
;
A
#
# COMPACT_ATOMS: atom_id res chain seq x y z
N VAL A 1 38.65 -20.65 -21.55
CA VAL A 1 37.93 -21.09 -20.34
C VAL A 1 36.47 -20.76 -20.59
N ASP A 2 35.65 -21.78 -20.85
CA ASP A 2 34.21 -21.60 -21.02
C ASP A 2 33.61 -21.22 -19.66
N HIS A 3 33.17 -19.97 -19.53
CA HIS A 3 32.41 -19.54 -18.36
C HIS A 3 30.96 -19.99 -18.50
N LYS A 4 30.72 -21.27 -18.21
CA LYS A 4 29.35 -21.79 -18.07
C LYS A 4 28.73 -21.14 -16.84
N VAL A 5 27.72 -20.32 -17.05
CA VAL A 5 26.94 -19.70 -15.98
C VAL A 5 26.13 -20.80 -15.28
N GLU A 6 26.49 -21.13 -14.04
CA GLU A 6 25.68 -21.98 -13.17
C GLU A 6 24.70 -21.12 -12.37
N PHE A 7 23.40 -21.30 -12.62
CA PHE A 7 22.35 -20.64 -11.85
C PHE A 7 22.13 -21.37 -10.51
N LEU A 8 22.60 -20.77 -9.43
CA LEU A 8 22.50 -21.27 -8.05
C LEU A 8 21.15 -20.90 -7.42
N SER A 9 20.04 -21.46 -7.87
CA SER A 9 18.80 -21.53 -7.07
C SER A 9 17.70 -22.29 -7.80
N SER A 10 17.14 -23.31 -7.15
CA SER A 10 15.94 -24.03 -7.63
C SER A 10 14.62 -23.36 -7.23
N THR A 11 14.65 -22.28 -6.43
CA THR A 11 13.47 -21.58 -5.89
C THR A 11 13.10 -20.32 -6.68
N ASN A 12 14.01 -19.77 -7.50
CA ASN A 12 13.80 -18.56 -8.31
C ASN A 12 13.86 -18.85 -9.82
N LYS A 13 13.27 -19.96 -10.28
CA LYS A 13 13.33 -20.39 -11.70
C LYS A 13 12.74 -19.39 -12.72
N ASN A 14 12.07 -18.33 -12.24
CA ASN A 14 11.37 -17.34 -13.06
C ASN A 14 11.91 -15.90 -12.91
N ILE A 15 13.04 -15.68 -12.24
CA ILE A 15 13.65 -14.34 -12.11
C ILE A 15 14.87 -14.27 -13.01
N ALA A 16 14.95 -13.21 -13.82
CA ALA A 16 16.09 -12.92 -14.67
C ALA A 16 16.46 -11.44 -14.56
N ILE A 17 17.76 -11.15 -14.67
CA ILE A 17 18.23 -9.79 -14.95
C ILE A 17 18.19 -9.62 -16.47
N VAL A 18 17.51 -8.56 -16.92
CA VAL A 18 17.46 -8.19 -18.34
C VAL A 18 18.36 -6.98 -18.51
N PRO A 19 19.56 -7.13 -19.11
CA PRO A 19 20.47 -6.02 -19.32
C PRO A 19 19.80 -4.88 -20.07
N PHE A 20 20.15 -3.63 -19.70
CA PHE A 20 19.62 -2.38 -20.24
C PHE A 20 18.17 -2.07 -19.86
N PHE A 21 17.31 -3.07 -19.70
CA PHE A 21 15.93 -2.87 -19.22
C PHE A 21 15.90 -2.37 -17.78
N ASP A 22 16.86 -2.81 -16.96
CA ASP A 22 17.07 -2.39 -15.58
C ASP A 22 17.53 -0.93 -15.42
N PHE A 23 17.92 -0.24 -16.49
CA PHE A 23 18.31 1.17 -16.45
C PHE A 23 17.14 2.15 -16.49
N PHE A 24 15.95 1.71 -16.91
CA PHE A 24 14.79 2.60 -16.99
C PHE A 24 14.21 2.85 -15.61
N ASN A 25 14.10 4.12 -15.21
CA ASN A 25 13.48 4.51 -13.96
C ASN A 25 11.95 4.38 -13.98
N HIS A 26 11.36 4.31 -12.78
CA HIS A 26 9.92 4.25 -12.58
C HIS A 26 9.21 5.58 -12.84
N SER A 27 8.04 5.52 -13.49
CA SER A 27 7.03 6.56 -13.42
C SER A 27 5.63 5.94 -13.41
N SER A 28 4.77 6.44 -12.51
CA SER A 28 3.36 6.05 -12.44
C SER A 28 2.52 6.55 -13.62
N ASN A 29 3.03 7.54 -14.36
CA ASN A 29 2.32 8.24 -15.44
C ASN A 29 2.57 7.66 -16.84
N VAL A 30 3.40 6.62 -16.95
CA VAL A 30 3.72 6.00 -18.25
C VAL A 30 3.06 4.63 -18.37
N SER A 31 2.77 4.25 -19.61
CA SER A 31 2.27 2.94 -19.96
C SER A 31 3.22 2.29 -20.95
N VAL A 32 3.68 1.09 -20.61
CA VAL A 32 4.57 0.30 -21.44
C VAL A 32 4.00 -1.10 -21.64
N CYS A 33 4.33 -1.71 -22.77
CA CYS A 33 4.01 -3.08 -23.11
C CYS A 33 5.32 -3.85 -23.28
N ILE A 34 5.39 -5.00 -22.61
CA ILE A 34 6.50 -5.95 -22.71
C ILE A 34 5.97 -7.16 -23.47
N ASP A 35 6.68 -7.54 -24.52
CA ASP A 35 6.42 -8.74 -25.30
C ASP A 35 7.70 -9.58 -25.37
N VAL A 36 7.59 -10.91 -25.27
CA VAL A 36 8.73 -11.80 -25.36
C VAL A 36 8.47 -12.78 -26.48
N LYS A 37 9.23 -12.64 -27.57
CA LYS A 37 9.08 -13.47 -28.76
C LYS A 37 10.45 -13.98 -29.21
N ASP A 38 10.53 -15.28 -29.48
CA ASP A 38 11.75 -15.95 -29.97
C ASP A 38 12.97 -15.70 -29.07
N GLY A 39 12.77 -15.60 -27.75
CA GLY A 39 13.83 -15.33 -26.78
C GLY A 39 14.27 -13.86 -26.69
N ILE A 40 13.59 -12.95 -27.40
CA ILE A 40 13.86 -11.50 -27.40
C ILE A 40 12.75 -10.78 -26.65
N MET A 41 13.13 -9.93 -25.70
CA MET A 41 12.21 -9.04 -25.00
C MET A 41 12.10 -7.71 -25.77
N TYR A 42 10.87 -7.34 -26.08
CA TYR A 42 10.50 -6.08 -26.72
C TYR A 42 9.81 -5.18 -25.71
N LEU A 43 10.37 -3.99 -25.48
CA LEU A 43 9.74 -2.93 -24.72
C LEU A 43 9.13 -1.92 -25.69
N LYS A 44 7.83 -1.67 -25.57
CA LYS A 44 7.11 -0.65 -26.34
C LYS A 44 6.51 0.36 -25.36
N THR A 45 6.76 1.64 -25.57
CA THR A 45 6.13 2.71 -24.79
C THR A 45 4.98 3.33 -25.57
N ASN A 46 3.88 3.64 -24.88
CA ASN A 46 2.77 4.42 -25.43
C ASN A 46 2.96 5.93 -25.19
N SER A 47 3.98 6.31 -24.41
CA SER A 47 4.30 7.70 -24.09
C SER A 47 5.15 8.34 -25.18
N LYS A 48 4.91 9.63 -25.46
CA LYS A 48 5.73 10.43 -26.36
C LYS A 48 6.92 11.01 -25.60
N TYR A 49 8.10 10.98 -26.21
CA TYR A 49 9.33 11.57 -25.66
C TYR A 49 9.95 12.52 -26.68
N ARG A 50 10.53 13.61 -26.19
CA ARG A 50 11.37 14.52 -26.97
C ARG A 50 12.84 14.09 -26.87
N SER A 51 13.64 14.51 -27.84
CA SER A 51 15.08 14.28 -27.80
C SER A 51 15.68 14.87 -26.52
N GLY A 52 16.42 14.06 -25.77
CA GLY A 52 17.05 14.44 -24.49
C GLY A 52 16.17 14.19 -23.25
N GLU A 53 14.89 13.82 -23.41
CA GLU A 53 14.07 13.42 -22.27
C GLU A 53 14.42 12.00 -21.79
N GLN A 54 14.37 11.81 -20.48
CA GLN A 54 14.52 10.49 -19.87
C GLN A 54 13.31 9.61 -20.23
N VAL A 55 13.61 8.38 -20.64
CA VAL A 55 12.59 7.35 -20.86
C VAL A 55 12.34 6.64 -19.53
N PHE A 56 11.06 6.53 -19.16
CA PHE A 56 10.61 5.85 -17.95
C PHE A 56 9.81 4.61 -18.32
N ILE A 57 9.76 3.65 -17.41
CA ILE A 57 8.80 2.54 -17.45
C ILE A 57 7.92 2.56 -16.19
N ASN A 58 6.84 1.80 -16.20
CA ASN A 58 6.06 1.55 -15.00
C ASN A 58 6.45 0.18 -14.44
N TYR A 59 6.83 0.13 -13.16
CA TYR A 59 7.29 -1.10 -12.50
C TYR A 59 6.12 -1.98 -12.06
N GLY A 60 4.91 -1.41 -12.01
CA GLY A 60 3.71 -2.06 -11.49
C GLY A 60 2.95 -1.13 -10.55
N LYS A 61 1.77 -1.60 -10.11
CA LYS A 61 0.95 -0.93 -9.10
C LYS A 61 1.52 -1.20 -7.71
N HIS A 62 2.49 -0.39 -7.30
CA HIS A 62 3.19 -0.54 -6.04
C HIS A 62 2.97 0.68 -5.14
N ASP A 63 2.67 0.43 -3.86
CA ASP A 63 2.63 1.48 -2.85
C ASP A 63 4.05 1.95 -2.47
N ASN A 64 4.14 3.06 -1.75
CA ASN A 64 5.44 3.63 -1.40
C ASN A 64 6.26 2.74 -0.46
N LEU A 65 5.61 1.91 0.37
CA LEU A 65 6.31 0.97 1.24
C LEU A 65 7.01 -0.12 0.41
N PHE A 66 6.32 -0.68 -0.59
CA PHE A 66 6.89 -1.64 -1.51
C PHE A 66 8.01 -1.03 -2.35
N LEU A 67 7.82 0.18 -2.88
CA LEU A 67 8.85 0.89 -3.64
C LEU A 67 10.12 1.12 -2.79
N LEU A 68 9.95 1.46 -1.51
CA LEU A 68 11.08 1.65 -0.61
C LEU A 68 11.80 0.33 -0.30
N CYS A 69 11.06 -0.73 0.00
CA CYS A 69 11.64 -2.03 0.36
C CYS A 69 12.32 -2.74 -0.81
N GLU A 70 11.70 -2.72 -1.99
CA GLU A 70 12.16 -3.51 -3.14
C GLU A 70 13.04 -2.71 -4.11
N TYR A 71 12.85 -1.38 -4.18
CA TYR A 71 13.57 -0.52 -5.13
C TYR A 71 14.37 0.61 -4.48
N GLY A 72 14.27 0.80 -3.15
CA GLY A 72 15.09 1.78 -2.43
C GLY A 72 14.71 3.25 -2.66
N PHE A 73 13.49 3.54 -3.14
CA PHE A 73 13.00 4.91 -3.31
C PHE A 73 11.55 5.07 -2.87
N CYS A 74 11.14 6.32 -2.60
CA CYS A 74 9.77 6.66 -2.24
C CYS A 74 9.33 7.87 -3.08
N MET A 75 8.08 7.85 -3.57
CA MET A 75 7.50 8.98 -4.28
C MET A 75 6.94 9.96 -3.26
N ALA A 76 7.31 11.24 -3.38
CA ALA A 76 6.87 12.27 -2.45
C ALA A 76 5.38 12.64 -2.60
N ASP A 77 4.80 13.14 -1.50
CA ASP A 77 3.42 13.66 -1.43
C ASP A 77 2.38 12.70 -2.03
N LEU A 78 1.52 13.19 -2.93
CA LEU A 78 0.53 12.40 -3.67
C LEU A 78 1.07 11.93 -5.03
N GLY A 79 2.39 11.86 -5.21
CA GLY A 79 3.02 11.49 -6.48
C GLY A 79 2.79 10.03 -6.88
N ASN A 80 2.50 9.14 -5.91
CA ASN A 80 2.16 7.75 -6.18
C ASN A 80 0.64 7.51 -6.11
N PRO A 81 -0.03 7.30 -7.26
CA PRO A 81 -1.47 7.01 -7.29
C PRO A 81 -1.83 5.62 -6.76
N CYS A 82 -0.84 4.74 -6.56
CA CYS A 82 -1.02 3.41 -5.99
C CYS A 82 -0.67 3.35 -4.50
N ASP A 83 -0.43 4.50 -3.85
CA ASP A 83 -0.08 4.51 -2.44
C ASP A 83 -1.24 4.07 -1.54
N ALA A 84 -0.89 3.44 -0.42
CA ALA A 84 -1.87 2.85 0.48
C ALA A 84 -1.37 2.84 1.93
N VAL A 85 -2.30 3.00 2.86
CA VAL A 85 -2.05 2.92 4.31
C VAL A 85 -2.83 1.76 4.88
N TYR A 86 -2.12 0.87 5.58
CA TYR A 86 -2.68 -0.34 6.16
C TYR A 86 -2.82 -0.17 7.67
N PRO A 87 -4.04 -0.10 8.23
CA PRO A 87 -4.22 -0.10 9.68
C PRO A 87 -3.83 -1.46 10.26
N THR A 88 -3.24 -1.45 11.44
CA THR A 88 -2.98 -2.67 12.20
C THR A 88 -4.25 -3.17 12.90
N TYR A 89 -4.22 -4.42 13.36
CA TYR A 89 -5.21 -4.94 14.31
C TYR A 89 -5.39 -3.99 15.52
N ASN A 90 -4.28 -3.53 16.11
CA ASN A 90 -4.29 -2.63 17.25
C ASN A 90 -4.92 -1.26 16.93
N ASP A 91 -4.75 -0.76 15.70
CA ASP A 91 -5.40 0.48 15.29
C ASP A 91 -6.91 0.36 15.29
N LEU A 92 -7.44 -0.72 14.72
CA LEU A 92 -8.87 -1.01 14.69
C LEU A 92 -9.43 -1.29 16.10
N LEU A 93 -8.66 -1.98 16.94
CA LEU A 93 -9.04 -2.32 18.30
C LEU A 93 -9.14 -1.08 19.20
N SER A 94 -8.31 -0.07 18.96
CA SER A 94 -8.20 1.12 19.82
C SER A 94 -9.49 1.93 20.01
N PHE A 95 -10.48 1.75 19.13
CA PHE A 95 -11.80 2.38 19.21
C PHE A 95 -12.95 1.40 18.98
N GLY A 96 -12.65 0.12 18.74
CA GLY A 96 -13.60 -0.92 18.39
C GLY A 96 -13.90 -1.85 19.56
N ASN A 97 -15.04 -2.53 19.51
CA ASN A 97 -15.33 -3.61 20.44
C ASN A 97 -14.50 -4.87 20.03
N PRO A 98 -13.71 -5.48 20.92
CA PRO A 98 -12.86 -6.63 20.59
C PRO A 98 -13.65 -7.83 20.04
N TYR A 99 -14.82 -8.10 20.62
CA TYR A 99 -15.70 -9.18 20.17
C TYR A 99 -16.18 -8.94 18.74
N LYS A 100 -16.63 -7.72 18.42
CA LYS A 100 -17.03 -7.36 17.05
C LYS A 100 -15.87 -7.48 16.07
N LEU A 101 -14.70 -6.95 16.43
CA LEU A 101 -13.51 -6.99 15.58
C LEU A 101 -13.11 -8.42 15.26
N ASN A 102 -12.92 -9.26 16.28
CA ASN A 102 -12.48 -10.64 16.08
C ASN A 102 -13.50 -11.45 15.26
N SER A 103 -14.78 -11.19 15.46
CA SER A 103 -15.81 -11.89 14.73
C SER A 103 -15.89 -11.47 13.26
N ILE A 104 -15.79 -10.17 12.94
CA ILE A 104 -15.75 -9.74 11.53
C ILE A 104 -14.48 -10.21 10.83
N LEU A 105 -13.33 -10.19 11.51
CA LEU A 105 -12.07 -10.74 10.95
C LEU A 105 -12.19 -12.25 10.69
N SER A 106 -12.87 -12.99 11.57
CA SER A 106 -13.16 -14.41 11.36
C SER A 106 -14.07 -14.66 10.15
N ILE A 107 -15.12 -13.84 9.99
CA ILE A 107 -16.02 -13.91 8.81
C ILE A 107 -15.25 -13.63 7.51
N LEU A 108 -14.35 -12.65 7.53
CA LEU A 108 -13.53 -12.25 6.39
C LEU A 108 -12.29 -13.14 6.18
N GLN A 109 -12.08 -14.15 7.05
CA GLN A 109 -10.94 -15.07 7.03
C GLN A 109 -9.58 -14.35 7.10
N LEU A 110 -9.51 -13.27 7.88
CA LEU A 110 -8.30 -12.49 8.13
C LEU A 110 -7.59 -13.02 9.38
N SER A 111 -6.40 -13.61 9.19
CA SER A 111 -5.58 -14.15 10.28
C SER A 111 -4.99 -13.04 11.16
N ILE A 112 -4.85 -13.28 12.46
CA ILE A 112 -4.23 -12.36 13.43
C ILE A 112 -2.92 -12.99 13.93
N SER A 113 -1.84 -12.23 13.97
CA SER A 113 -0.56 -12.64 14.57
C SER A 113 -0.55 -12.39 16.08
N GLU A 114 0.27 -13.14 16.81
CA GLU A 114 0.32 -13.08 18.29
C GLU A 114 0.74 -11.71 18.86
N ASN A 115 1.45 -10.89 18.07
CA ASN A 115 2.01 -9.61 18.50
C ASN A 115 1.09 -8.39 18.28
N GLY A 116 -0.09 -8.53 17.67
CA GLY A 116 -1.06 -7.44 17.48
C GLY A 116 -0.71 -6.39 16.40
N ASP A 117 0.47 -6.48 15.79
CA ASP A 117 0.93 -5.62 14.69
C ASP A 117 0.51 -6.14 13.31
N THR A 118 -0.51 -7.01 13.26
CA THR A 118 -0.98 -7.61 12.02
C THR A 118 -1.57 -6.55 11.09
N THR A 119 -1.13 -6.55 9.84
CA THR A 119 -1.76 -5.81 8.74
C THR A 119 -2.26 -6.79 7.69
N TRP A 120 -3.20 -6.35 6.85
CA TRP A 120 -3.74 -7.16 5.77
C TRP A 120 -3.72 -6.35 4.48
N LYS A 121 -3.16 -6.91 3.40
CA LYS A 121 -3.10 -6.22 2.10
C LYS A 121 -4.48 -5.80 1.57
N ALA A 122 -5.52 -6.56 1.91
CA ALA A 122 -6.90 -6.26 1.51
C ALA A 122 -7.58 -5.19 2.38
N VAL A 123 -6.97 -4.77 3.49
CA VAL A 123 -7.51 -3.78 4.44
C VAL A 123 -6.61 -2.55 4.40
N CYS A 124 -6.98 -1.56 3.61
CA CYS A 124 -6.22 -0.33 3.44
C CYS A 124 -7.10 0.90 3.19
N ILE A 125 -6.47 2.07 3.30
CA ILE A 125 -6.94 3.36 2.77
C ILE A 125 -6.02 3.73 1.62
N SER A 126 -6.57 3.91 0.42
CA SER A 126 -5.85 4.33 -0.80
C SER A 126 -6.39 5.67 -1.28
N SER A 127 -5.92 6.21 -2.43
CA SER A 127 -6.45 7.45 -3.02
C SER A 127 -7.94 7.38 -3.43
N GLU A 128 -8.50 6.18 -3.52
CA GLU A 128 -9.94 5.95 -3.79
C GLU A 128 -10.78 5.82 -2.50
N GLY A 129 -10.11 5.78 -1.33
CA GLY A 129 -10.74 5.66 -0.02
C GLY A 129 -10.52 4.30 0.63
N PRO A 130 -11.40 3.89 1.57
CA PRO A 130 -11.27 2.61 2.23
C PRO A 130 -11.51 1.47 1.25
N SER A 131 -10.63 0.48 1.28
CA SER A 131 -10.83 -0.82 0.61
C SER A 131 -12.16 -1.46 1.03
N TYR A 132 -12.69 -2.35 0.17
CA TYR A 132 -13.92 -3.10 0.44
C TYR A 132 -13.92 -3.77 1.83
N TYR A 133 -12.85 -4.49 2.20
CA TYR A 133 -12.79 -5.16 3.50
C TYR A 133 -12.76 -4.16 4.65
N LEU A 134 -12.07 -3.02 4.48
CA LEU A 134 -12.09 -1.96 5.48
C LEU A 134 -13.50 -1.38 5.65
N VAL A 135 -14.28 -1.19 4.58
CA VAL A 135 -15.69 -0.78 4.66
C VAL A 135 -16.49 -1.78 5.51
N LEU A 136 -16.36 -3.09 5.26
CA LEU A 136 -17.09 -4.11 6.03
C LEU A 136 -16.71 -4.12 7.52
N ILE A 137 -15.42 -3.96 7.81
CA ILE A 137 -14.90 -3.89 9.17
C ILE A 137 -15.45 -2.65 9.88
N LEU A 138 -15.33 -1.47 9.26
CA LEU A 138 -15.80 -0.21 9.85
C LEU A 138 -17.32 -0.21 10.04
N TYR A 139 -18.08 -0.71 9.07
CA TYR A 139 -19.52 -0.86 9.19
C TYR A 139 -19.89 -1.73 10.40
N SER A 140 -19.24 -2.89 10.55
CA SER A 140 -19.49 -3.82 11.67
C SER A 140 -19.15 -3.21 13.02
N LEU A 141 -17.97 -2.59 13.14
CA LEU A 141 -17.48 -1.98 14.37
C LEU A 141 -18.37 -0.83 14.86
N PHE A 142 -18.88 -0.02 13.92
CA PHE A 142 -19.63 1.20 14.22
C PHE A 142 -21.14 1.07 13.98
N SER A 143 -21.64 -0.15 13.76
CA SER A 143 -23.07 -0.44 13.81
C SER A 143 -23.62 -0.19 15.22
N GLU A 144 -24.82 0.40 15.31
CA GLU A 144 -25.46 0.78 16.59
C GLU A 144 -25.73 -0.42 17.52
N ARG A 145 -26.04 -1.57 16.92
CA ARG A 145 -26.31 -2.81 17.67
C ARG A 145 -25.00 -3.41 18.16
N ASN A 146 -25.02 -4.04 19.34
CA ASN A 146 -23.85 -4.78 19.85
C ASN A 146 -23.54 -6.04 19.03
N GLU A 147 -24.54 -6.57 18.34
CA GLU A 147 -24.41 -7.69 17.42
C GLU A 147 -23.74 -7.29 16.10
N ILE A 148 -23.15 -8.28 15.44
CA ILE A 148 -22.55 -8.11 14.12
C ILE A 148 -23.70 -8.13 13.10
N PRO A 149 -23.70 -7.23 12.10
CA PRO A 149 -24.67 -7.31 11.02
C PRO A 149 -24.63 -8.68 10.34
N SER A 150 -25.79 -9.17 9.90
CA SER A 150 -25.85 -10.45 9.18
C SER A 150 -24.95 -10.43 7.93
N VAL A 151 -24.43 -11.60 7.56
CA VAL A 151 -23.55 -11.77 6.39
C VAL A 151 -24.17 -11.21 5.10
N ASN A 152 -25.48 -11.38 4.93
CA ASN A 152 -26.22 -10.83 3.78
C ASN A 152 -26.20 -9.29 3.74
N ILE A 153 -26.30 -8.64 4.91
CA ILE A 153 -26.20 -7.17 4.99
C ILE A 153 -24.76 -6.73 4.71
N LEU A 154 -23.78 -7.39 5.32
CA LEU A 154 -22.36 -7.06 5.12
C LEU A 154 -21.96 -7.13 3.65
N PHE A 155 -22.23 -8.26 3.00
CA PHE A 155 -21.83 -8.45 1.60
C PHE A 155 -22.75 -7.76 0.59
N SER A 156 -23.78 -7.03 1.05
CA SER A 156 -24.54 -6.12 0.19
C SER A 156 -23.88 -4.74 0.03
N LEU A 157 -22.87 -4.42 0.84
CA LEU A 157 -22.09 -3.18 0.73
C LEU A 157 -21.04 -3.28 -0.39
N ASP A 158 -20.51 -2.14 -0.81
CA ASP A 158 -19.38 -2.00 -1.75
C ASP A 158 -18.37 -0.95 -1.24
N GLU A 159 -17.21 -0.81 -1.91
CA GLU A 159 -16.18 0.19 -1.55
C GLU A 159 -16.66 1.66 -1.58
N THR A 160 -17.77 1.94 -2.26
CA THR A 160 -18.37 3.28 -2.34
C THR A 160 -19.34 3.55 -1.19
N ASN A 161 -19.58 2.59 -0.29
CA ASN A 161 -20.47 2.78 0.83
C ASN A 161 -19.98 3.90 1.77
N ARG A 162 -20.84 4.89 2.03
CA ARG A 162 -20.57 6.05 2.91
C ARG A 162 -21.64 6.17 4.00
N THR A 163 -22.11 5.03 4.53
CA THR A 163 -23.05 5.04 5.66
C THR A 163 -22.44 5.73 6.88
N LEU A 164 -23.29 6.27 7.77
CA LEU A 164 -22.83 6.97 8.98
C LEU A 164 -21.87 6.14 9.84
N SER A 165 -22.09 4.82 9.92
CA SER A 165 -21.18 3.89 10.61
C SER A 165 -19.80 3.84 9.98
N VAL A 166 -19.72 3.69 8.65
CA VAL A 166 -18.45 3.65 7.91
C VAL A 166 -17.73 4.99 8.03
N GLU A 167 -18.43 6.11 7.79
CA GLU A 167 -17.86 7.46 7.90
C GLU A 167 -17.33 7.77 9.29
N ARG A 168 -18.09 7.43 10.34
CA ARG A 168 -17.65 7.62 11.72
C ARG A 168 -16.40 6.80 12.02
N GLY A 169 -16.36 5.55 11.56
CA GLY A 169 -15.22 4.67 11.76
C GLY A 169 -13.99 5.14 11.00
N LEU A 170 -14.16 5.49 9.73
CA LEU A 170 -13.09 5.97 8.86
C LEU A 170 -12.46 7.23 9.43
N ARG A 171 -13.27 8.21 9.87
CA ARG A 171 -12.77 9.44 10.49
C ARG A 171 -11.97 9.16 11.76
N LYS A 172 -12.43 8.24 12.63
CA LYS A 172 -11.68 7.85 13.84
C LYS A 172 -10.35 7.19 13.50
N LEU A 173 -10.37 6.23 12.59
CA LEU A 173 -9.18 5.51 12.16
C LEU A 173 -8.16 6.46 11.51
N ARG A 174 -8.61 7.27 10.55
CA ARG A 174 -7.79 8.27 9.86
C ARG A 174 -7.10 9.20 10.85
N ASN A 175 -7.84 9.76 11.81
CA ASN A 175 -7.28 10.67 12.82
C ASN A 175 -6.21 9.97 13.67
N ARG A 176 -6.45 8.71 14.06
CA ARG A 176 -5.45 7.92 14.81
C ARG A 176 -4.18 7.72 13.99
N LEU A 177 -4.30 7.24 12.75
CA LEU A 177 -3.16 6.98 11.87
C LEU A 177 -2.38 8.28 11.56
N LEU A 178 -3.09 9.41 11.42
CA LEU A 178 -2.47 10.73 11.25
C LEU A 178 -1.65 11.14 12.48
N GLU A 179 -2.21 11.02 13.68
CA GLU A 179 -1.51 11.40 14.91
C GLU A 179 -0.29 10.49 15.17
N GLU A 180 -0.42 9.19 14.92
CA GLU A 180 0.69 8.24 14.96
C GLU A 180 1.80 8.66 13.99
N THR A 181 1.45 8.86 12.71
CA THR A 181 2.42 9.20 11.64
C THR A 181 3.13 10.53 11.92
N LYS A 182 2.40 11.56 12.34
CA LYS A 182 2.97 12.87 12.71
C LYS A 182 3.88 12.77 13.93
N THR A 183 3.57 11.88 14.87
CA THR A 183 4.42 11.66 16.04
C THR A 183 5.72 10.97 15.64
N SER A 184 5.65 9.94 14.81
CA SER A 184 6.84 9.28 14.24
C SER A 184 7.71 10.25 13.44
N LEU A 185 7.10 11.12 12.64
CA LEU A 185 7.83 12.13 11.86
C LEU A 185 8.57 13.12 12.79
N ARG A 186 7.89 13.63 13.82
CA ARG A 186 8.51 14.52 14.83
C ARG A 186 9.69 13.84 15.54
N LEU A 187 9.57 12.56 15.87
CA LEU A 187 10.66 11.80 16.49
C LEU A 187 11.85 11.68 15.53
N LEU A 188 11.62 11.38 14.25
CA LEU A 188 12.70 11.35 13.25
C LEU A 188 13.39 12.71 13.08
N ASP A 189 12.65 13.82 13.14
CA ASP A 189 13.24 15.17 13.09
C ASP A 189 14.18 15.45 14.27
N THR A 190 13.98 14.81 15.43
CA THR A 190 14.87 14.97 16.58
C THR A 190 16.23 14.29 16.43
N LEU A 191 16.36 13.29 15.56
CA LEU A 191 17.59 12.50 15.42
C LEU A 191 18.77 13.31 14.85
N LYS A 192 18.51 14.46 14.20
CA LYS A 192 19.53 15.36 13.62
C LYS A 192 20.62 14.64 12.81
N ASP A 193 20.25 13.54 12.16
CA ASP A 193 21.12 12.71 11.34
C ASP A 193 20.71 12.89 9.87
N GLY A 194 21.69 13.09 9.00
CA GLY A 194 21.53 13.29 7.56
C GLY A 194 21.61 11.99 6.75
N HIS A 195 21.43 10.83 7.39
CA HIS A 195 21.47 9.55 6.70
C HIS A 195 20.34 9.45 5.66
N PRO A 196 20.61 9.04 4.40
CA PRO A 196 19.60 8.99 3.33
C PRO A 196 18.36 8.14 3.66
N PHE A 197 18.54 7.08 4.45
CA PHE A 197 17.42 6.27 4.96
C PHE A 197 16.42 7.08 5.81
N ILE A 198 16.89 8.05 6.59
CA ILE A 198 16.03 8.92 7.39
C ILE A 198 15.21 9.80 6.45
N ASP A 199 15.82 10.36 5.40
CA ASP A 199 15.11 11.17 4.40
C ASP A 199 14.06 10.35 3.64
N LEU A 200 14.39 9.11 3.26
CA LEU A 200 13.43 8.17 2.64
C LEU A 200 12.28 7.81 3.59
N THR A 201 12.59 7.59 4.87
CA THR A 201 11.55 7.31 5.88
C THR A 201 10.65 8.53 6.09
N LYS A 202 11.21 9.74 6.12
CA LYS A 202 10.44 10.99 6.15
C LYS A 202 9.59 11.15 4.91
N CYS A 203 10.11 10.82 3.73
CA CYS A 203 9.34 10.81 2.48
C CYS A 203 8.11 9.90 2.60
N LEU A 204 8.28 8.67 3.08
CA LEU A 204 7.20 7.70 3.30
C LEU A 204 6.15 8.19 4.32
N LEU A 205 6.59 8.81 5.43
CA LEU A 205 5.65 9.34 6.42
C LEU A 205 4.89 10.56 5.89
N ASN A 206 5.55 11.42 5.10
CA ASN A 206 4.90 12.58 4.48
C ASN A 206 3.89 12.16 3.42
N SER A 207 4.19 11.17 2.58
CA SER A 207 3.21 10.64 1.61
C SER A 207 2.01 10.01 2.33
N ARG A 208 2.23 9.25 3.42
CA ARG A 208 1.17 8.76 4.30
C ARG A 208 0.29 9.88 4.87
N ILE A 209 0.88 10.98 5.34
CA ILE A 209 0.13 12.15 5.83
C ILE A 209 -0.68 12.80 4.71
N ALA A 210 -0.08 12.98 3.53
CA ALA A 210 -0.74 13.59 2.37
C ALA A 210 -1.95 12.76 1.95
N LEU A 211 -1.79 11.43 1.85
CA LEU A 211 -2.86 10.50 1.52
C LEU A 211 -4.00 10.53 2.55
N LEU A 212 -3.67 10.47 3.84
CA LEU A 212 -4.69 10.50 4.90
C LEU A 212 -5.43 11.86 4.98
N ASN A 213 -4.82 12.96 4.57
CA ASN A 213 -5.47 14.28 4.51
C ASN A 213 -6.32 14.47 3.24
N HIS A 214 -6.11 13.67 2.19
CA HIS A 214 -6.86 13.78 0.93
C HIS A 214 -8.37 13.52 1.13
N PHE A 215 -8.72 12.67 2.09
CA PHE A 215 -10.11 12.35 2.46
C PHE A 215 -10.59 13.31 3.55
N ASN A 216 -11.19 14.45 3.18
CA ASN A 216 -11.88 15.36 4.11
C ASN A 216 -13.34 15.53 3.75
#